data_AF-A0AAJ6F424-F1
#
_entry.id   AF-A0AAJ6F424-F1
#
_cell.length_a   1.000
_cell.length_b   1.000
_cell.length_c   1.000
_cell.angle_alpha   90.00
_cell.angle_beta   90.00
_cell.angle_gamma   90.00
#
_symmetry.space_group_name_H-M   'P 1'
#
loop_
_entity.id
_entity.type
_entity.pdbx_description
1 polymer ?
#
loop_
_entity_poly.entity_id
_entity_poly.type
_entity_poly.pdbx_seq_one_letter_code
_entity_poly.pdbx_strand_id
1 'polypeptide(L)'
;MSQPDEWIQMFTLPNILIEEPVEIDGVAMVPAHDPRALELAKRHKQFEMYLNRFTSEFGQQVSPSIILVKTEKFEQYRSAEALAGFRDAVAMSTIPYAWAHVLRFENNHNIKYANWFSFYPWLVDSKYGGLVMQSMVQTGWHEVRAIKGQTSPGIPHMALPANMVDKALLPALLERWVARFGSANPSKKDTSLFRSLNMALSAAMLPGNVEVTIYDLGRSIALWVSAFEILTPNGTCEEVYKLLESTKWNLSDNADAIYEPHKYKPGQPKRPLPVWLYGAMNHARNDFLHGNPIDPMRLIVAPGKRPLHLYSALLYRMALTAFLDLKPPPQVKKDGESDYDTHWRHMHEFGWYQSNIEAAIATVIFTQDEYRAMRQGKVGQAMMRSRHKPVSQ
;
A
#
# COMPACT_ATOMS: atom_id res chain seq x y z
N MET A 1 27.97 -34.00 -6.08
CA MET A 1 26.67 -33.50 -5.62
C MET A 1 26.74 -31.99 -5.68
N SER A 2 25.84 -31.31 -6.40
CA SER A 2 25.79 -29.84 -6.42
C SER A 2 25.50 -29.33 -5.01
N GLN A 3 26.14 -28.22 -4.62
CA GLN A 3 25.80 -27.56 -3.35
C GLN A 3 24.31 -27.18 -3.36
N PRO A 4 23.60 -27.32 -2.22
CA PRO A 4 22.21 -26.90 -2.13
C PRO A 4 22.09 -25.40 -2.39
N ASP A 5 20.97 -24.97 -2.95
CA ASP A 5 20.70 -23.55 -3.15
C ASP A 5 20.56 -22.86 -1.79
N GLU A 6 21.20 -21.70 -1.61
CA GLU A 6 21.02 -20.86 -0.42
C GLU A 6 19.65 -20.18 -0.43
N TRP A 7 19.15 -19.83 -1.61
CA TRP A 7 17.88 -19.12 -1.82
C TRP A 7 16.97 -19.92 -2.74
N ILE A 8 15.67 -19.84 -2.51
CA ILE A 8 14.62 -20.49 -3.29
C ILE A 8 13.71 -19.40 -3.86
N GLN A 9 13.43 -19.45 -5.16
CA GLN A 9 12.44 -18.57 -5.77
C GLN A 9 11.02 -19.03 -5.41
N MET A 10 10.20 -18.09 -4.92
CA MET A 10 8.83 -18.36 -4.50
C MET A 10 7.78 -17.71 -5.40
N PHE A 11 7.95 -16.43 -5.72
CA PHE A 11 7.00 -15.69 -6.55
C PHE A 11 7.72 -14.78 -7.55
N THR A 12 7.00 -14.38 -8.60
CA THR A 12 7.45 -13.41 -9.60
C THR A 12 6.40 -12.32 -9.73
N LEU A 13 6.84 -11.07 -9.84
CA LEU A 13 6.02 -9.89 -9.98
C LEU A 13 6.43 -9.19 -11.29
N PRO A 14 5.75 -9.46 -12.42
CA PRO A 14 6.18 -8.97 -13.73
C PRO A 14 5.83 -7.50 -13.94
N ASN A 15 4.88 -6.98 -13.18
CA ASN A 15 4.36 -5.62 -13.36
C ASN A 15 5.28 -4.57 -12.72
N ILE A 16 6.18 -4.96 -11.82
CA ILE A 16 7.03 -4.04 -11.04
C ILE A 16 8.48 -4.50 -11.04
N LEU A 17 9.40 -3.54 -11.14
CA LEU A 17 10.82 -3.73 -10.89
C LEU A 17 11.20 -3.03 -9.58
N ILE A 18 11.54 -3.79 -8.56
CA ILE A 18 12.07 -3.26 -7.30
C ILE A 18 13.53 -2.87 -7.52
N GLU A 19 13.88 -1.59 -7.33
CA GLU A 19 15.26 -1.13 -7.54
C GLU A 19 16.18 -1.51 -6.37
N GLU A 20 15.69 -1.35 -5.14
CA GLU A 20 16.43 -1.70 -3.92
C GLU A 20 15.78 -2.91 -3.22
N PRO A 21 16.52 -3.98 -2.93
CA PRO A 21 16.00 -5.14 -2.22
C PRO A 21 15.26 -4.78 -0.93
N VAL A 22 14.05 -5.31 -0.77
CA VAL A 22 13.35 -5.31 0.52
C VAL A 22 13.52 -6.68 1.14
N GLU A 23 14.09 -6.75 2.35
CA GLU A 23 14.42 -8.01 3.00
C GLU A 23 14.11 -7.98 4.50
N ILE A 24 13.62 -9.11 5.01
CA ILE A 24 13.49 -9.37 6.45
C ILE A 24 13.56 -10.87 6.73
N ASP A 25 14.28 -11.28 7.78
CA ASP A 25 14.37 -12.65 8.31
C ASP A 25 14.49 -13.77 7.24
N GLY A 26 15.31 -13.55 6.21
CA GLY A 26 15.53 -14.55 5.15
C GLY A 26 14.44 -14.62 4.08
N VAL A 27 13.58 -13.60 3.97
CA VAL A 27 12.69 -13.38 2.83
C VAL A 27 13.04 -12.06 2.17
N ALA A 28 13.18 -12.05 0.84
CA ALA A 28 13.56 -10.87 0.09
C ALA A 28 12.71 -10.69 -1.18
N MET A 29 12.27 -9.46 -1.44
CA MET A 29 11.76 -9.02 -2.74
C MET A 29 12.87 -8.28 -3.47
N VAL A 30 13.28 -8.80 -4.62
CA VAL A 30 14.50 -8.37 -5.31
C VAL A 30 14.26 -8.23 -6.82
N PRO A 31 15.04 -7.40 -7.52
CA PRO A 31 15.05 -7.42 -8.98
C PRO A 31 15.65 -8.73 -9.52
N ALA A 32 15.29 -9.13 -10.74
CA ALA A 32 15.85 -10.32 -11.39
C ALA A 32 17.39 -10.27 -11.59
N HIS A 33 18.00 -9.08 -11.53
CA HIS A 33 19.45 -8.88 -11.63
C HIS A 33 20.15 -8.78 -10.26
N ASP A 34 19.45 -9.04 -9.15
CA ASP A 34 20.06 -9.14 -7.82
C ASP A 34 21.09 -10.28 -7.78
N PRO A 35 22.24 -10.13 -7.08
CA PRO A 35 23.27 -11.16 -7.00
C PRO A 35 22.75 -12.56 -6.62
N ARG A 36 21.75 -12.64 -5.73
CA ARG A 36 21.13 -13.91 -5.32
C ARG A 36 20.36 -14.56 -6.46
N ALA A 37 19.61 -13.77 -7.22
CA ALA A 37 18.87 -14.23 -8.39
C ALA A 37 19.81 -14.68 -9.51
N LEU A 38 20.88 -13.92 -9.76
CA LEU A 38 21.89 -14.25 -10.75
C LEU A 38 22.62 -15.55 -10.41
N GLU A 39 22.91 -15.80 -9.13
CA GLU A 39 23.56 -17.04 -8.70
C GLU A 39 22.65 -18.27 -8.87
N LEU A 40 21.33 -18.11 -8.69
CA LEU A 40 20.37 -19.15 -9.06
C LEU A 40 20.31 -19.36 -10.57
N ALA A 41 20.29 -18.29 -11.35
CA ALA A 41 20.22 -18.37 -12.82
C ALA A 41 21.44 -19.07 -13.42
N LYS A 42 22.65 -18.82 -12.89
CA LYS A 42 23.88 -19.52 -13.31
C LYS A 42 23.80 -21.04 -13.09
N ARG A 43 23.18 -21.48 -12.00
CA ARG A 43 23.05 -22.90 -11.66
C ARG A 43 21.90 -23.58 -12.40
N HIS A 44 20.82 -22.84 -12.65
CA HIS A 44 19.59 -23.36 -13.20
C HIS A 44 19.22 -22.66 -14.53
N LYS A 45 19.64 -23.25 -15.66
CA LYS A 45 19.40 -22.67 -17.00
C LYS A 45 17.92 -22.39 -17.31
N GLN A 46 17.02 -23.22 -16.79
CA GLN A 46 15.58 -23.00 -16.95
C GLN A 46 15.11 -21.78 -16.15
N PHE A 47 15.70 -21.50 -14.99
CA PHE A 47 15.39 -20.29 -14.23
C PHE A 47 15.86 -19.03 -14.96
N GLU A 48 17.09 -19.05 -15.50
CA GLU A 48 17.58 -17.98 -16.36
C GLU A 48 16.65 -17.74 -17.56
N MET A 49 16.22 -18.81 -18.23
CA MET A 49 15.28 -18.72 -19.35
C MET A 49 13.95 -18.13 -18.90
N TYR A 50 13.41 -18.56 -17.76
CA TYR A 50 12.15 -18.06 -17.22
C TYR A 50 12.20 -16.54 -16.97
N LEU A 51 13.25 -16.03 -16.31
CA LEU A 51 13.39 -14.60 -16.03
C LEU A 51 13.45 -13.73 -17.30
N ASN A 52 13.98 -14.29 -18.40
CA ASN A 52 14.13 -13.59 -19.68
C ASN A 52 12.91 -13.68 -20.61
N ARG A 53 11.79 -14.28 -20.17
CA ARG A 53 10.61 -14.53 -21.02
C ARG A 53 9.42 -13.61 -20.73
N PHE A 54 9.60 -12.57 -19.93
CA PHE A 54 8.56 -11.60 -19.62
C PHE A 54 8.60 -10.43 -20.61
N THR A 55 7.44 -10.11 -21.17
CA THR A 55 7.26 -8.96 -22.05
C THR A 55 6.05 -8.12 -21.65
N SER A 56 6.03 -6.86 -22.09
CA SER A 56 4.81 -6.07 -22.09
C SER A 56 3.81 -6.58 -23.13
N GLU A 57 2.60 -6.03 -23.11
CA GLU A 57 1.57 -6.22 -24.12
C GLU A 57 2.02 -5.84 -25.54
N PHE A 58 3.06 -5.00 -25.65
CA PHE A 58 3.67 -4.57 -26.92
C PHE A 58 4.90 -5.40 -27.31
N GLY A 59 5.18 -6.49 -26.59
CA GLY A 59 6.33 -7.37 -26.86
C GLY A 59 7.68 -6.80 -26.42
N GLN A 60 7.71 -5.68 -25.70
CA GLN A 60 8.94 -5.15 -25.12
C GLN A 60 9.37 -6.04 -23.95
N GLN A 61 10.63 -6.45 -23.92
CA GLN A 61 11.14 -7.25 -22.81
C GLN A 61 11.10 -6.44 -21.49
N VAL A 62 10.64 -7.07 -20.41
CA VAL A 62 10.62 -6.47 -19.08
C VAL A 62 11.38 -7.34 -18.09
N SER A 63 11.99 -6.72 -17.08
CA SER A 63 12.66 -7.42 -15.99
C SER A 63 11.70 -7.55 -14.81
N PRO A 64 11.30 -8.77 -14.41
CA PRO A 64 10.39 -8.92 -13.28
C PRO A 64 11.13 -8.72 -11.94
N SER A 65 10.38 -8.41 -10.89
CA SER A 65 10.84 -8.66 -9.53
C SER A 65 10.51 -10.08 -9.10
N ILE A 66 11.24 -10.60 -8.11
CA ILE A 66 11.00 -11.93 -7.56
C ILE A 66 11.02 -11.90 -6.04
N ILE A 67 10.31 -12.84 -5.43
CA ILE A 67 10.43 -13.13 -4.00
C ILE A 67 11.31 -14.36 -3.83
N LEU A 68 12.35 -14.22 -3.03
CA LEU A 68 13.27 -15.27 -2.61
C LEU A 68 13.08 -15.57 -1.13
N VAL A 69 13.26 -16.83 -0.77
CA VAL A 69 13.29 -17.30 0.63
C VAL A 69 14.57 -18.09 0.84
N LYS A 70 15.29 -17.81 1.93
CA LYS A 70 16.47 -18.59 2.30
C LYS A 70 16.07 -20.03 2.61
N THR A 71 16.89 -20.99 2.20
CA THR A 71 16.59 -22.42 2.31
C THR A 71 16.34 -22.86 3.75
N GLU A 72 17.10 -22.33 4.73
CA GLU A 72 16.90 -22.63 6.15
C GLU A 72 15.62 -22.02 6.74
N LYS A 73 15.01 -21.04 6.05
CA LYS A 73 13.75 -20.39 6.42
C LYS A 73 12.56 -20.87 5.60
N PHE A 74 12.78 -21.76 4.64
CA PHE A 74 11.74 -22.21 3.71
C PHE A 74 10.53 -22.81 4.43
N GLU A 75 10.72 -23.77 5.33
CA GLU A 75 9.59 -24.38 6.05
C GLU A 75 8.81 -23.38 6.91
N GLN A 76 9.49 -22.34 7.42
CA GLN A 76 8.88 -21.30 8.22
C GLN A 76 7.99 -20.37 7.37
N TYR A 77 8.44 -20.02 6.15
CA TYR A 77 7.79 -18.98 5.35
C TYR A 77 7.21 -19.45 4.01
N ARG A 78 7.19 -20.76 3.71
CA ARG A 78 6.67 -21.29 2.44
C ARG A 78 5.17 -21.09 2.20
N SER A 79 4.41 -20.69 3.21
CA SER A 79 2.97 -20.52 3.07
C SER A 79 2.63 -19.34 2.15
N ALA A 80 1.59 -19.51 1.32
CA ALA A 80 1.10 -18.44 0.46
C ALA A 80 0.64 -17.22 1.28
N GLU A 81 0.08 -17.44 2.48
CA GLU A 81 -0.34 -16.36 3.39
C GLU A 81 0.87 -15.52 3.85
N ALA A 82 1.98 -16.15 4.26
CA ALA A 82 3.17 -15.44 4.70
C ALA A 82 3.74 -14.56 3.57
N LEU A 83 3.94 -15.14 2.39
CA LEU A 83 4.54 -14.41 1.26
C LEU A 83 3.61 -13.35 0.69
N ALA A 84 2.29 -13.60 0.69
CA ALA A 84 1.28 -12.60 0.39
C ALA A 84 1.32 -11.45 1.41
N GLY A 85 1.41 -11.74 2.71
CA GLY A 85 1.53 -10.73 3.76
C GLY A 85 2.79 -9.88 3.65
N PHE A 86 3.91 -10.49 3.23
CA PHE A 86 5.16 -9.77 2.97
C PHE A 86 4.99 -8.78 1.80
N ARG A 87 4.41 -9.25 0.68
CA ARG A 87 4.04 -8.38 -0.45
C ARG A 87 3.08 -7.26 0.00
N ASP A 88 2.09 -7.57 0.82
CA ASP A 88 1.08 -6.59 1.27
C ASP A 88 1.71 -5.48 2.11
N ALA A 89 2.70 -5.81 2.95
CA ALA A 89 3.47 -4.83 3.70
C ALA A 89 4.22 -3.86 2.77
N VAL A 90 4.87 -4.38 1.73
CA VAL A 90 5.55 -3.55 0.72
C VAL A 90 4.55 -2.67 -0.02
N ALA A 91 3.47 -3.26 -0.55
CA ALA A 91 2.46 -2.56 -1.32
C ALA A 91 1.79 -1.43 -0.52
N MET A 92 1.41 -1.69 0.74
CA MET A 92 0.76 -0.71 1.61
C MET A 92 1.73 0.34 2.18
N SER A 93 3.03 0.12 2.06
CA SER A 93 4.05 1.15 2.32
C SER A 93 4.32 2.03 1.11
N THR A 94 3.87 1.66 -0.09
CA THR A 94 4.07 2.42 -1.33
C THR A 94 2.79 3.16 -1.77
N ILE A 95 1.66 2.45 -1.83
CA ILE A 95 0.44 2.92 -2.48
C ILE A 95 -0.15 4.19 -1.85
N PRO A 96 -0.30 4.30 -0.51
CA PRO A 96 -0.78 5.54 0.11
C PRO A 96 0.10 6.74 -0.23
N TYR A 97 1.42 6.56 -0.22
CA TYR A 97 2.35 7.63 -0.53
C TYR A 97 2.27 8.06 -2.00
N ALA A 98 2.13 7.10 -2.93
CA ALA A 98 1.89 7.39 -4.34
C ALA A 98 0.59 8.20 -4.55
N TRP A 99 -0.50 7.85 -3.86
CA TRP A 99 -1.75 8.63 -3.89
C TRP A 99 -1.60 10.03 -3.32
N ALA A 100 -0.78 10.20 -2.28
CA ALA A 100 -0.50 11.51 -1.72
C ALA A 100 0.14 12.43 -2.77
N HIS A 101 1.08 11.90 -3.56
CA HIS A 101 1.69 12.62 -4.67
C HIS A 101 0.71 12.97 -5.79
N VAL A 102 -0.24 12.08 -6.11
CA VAL A 102 -1.29 12.38 -7.10
C VAL A 102 -2.13 13.57 -6.63
N LEU A 103 -2.64 13.52 -5.39
CA LEU A 103 -3.55 14.53 -4.88
C LEU A 103 -2.87 15.88 -4.63
N ARG A 104 -1.60 15.88 -4.23
CA ARG A 104 -0.83 17.10 -3.96
C ARG A 104 -0.16 17.70 -5.20
N PHE A 105 0.35 16.85 -6.09
CA PHE A 105 1.24 17.30 -7.15
C PHE A 105 0.71 17.05 -8.55
N GLU A 106 -0.45 16.39 -8.67
CA GLU A 106 -0.99 15.93 -9.96
C GLU A 106 -0.03 14.96 -10.69
N ASN A 107 0.89 14.34 -9.93
CA ASN A 107 1.82 13.37 -10.47
C ASN A 107 1.14 12.01 -10.59
N ASN A 108 0.64 11.71 -11.79
CA ASN A 108 -0.10 10.48 -12.06
C ASN A 108 0.80 9.27 -12.41
N HIS A 109 2.12 9.44 -12.50
CA HIS A 109 3.08 8.43 -12.95
C HIS A 109 3.64 7.56 -11.82
N ASN A 110 2.83 7.29 -10.77
CA ASN A 110 3.25 6.54 -9.58
C ASN A 110 2.51 5.20 -9.43
N ILE A 111 3.13 4.30 -8.66
CA ILE A 111 2.61 2.96 -8.31
C ILE A 111 1.50 3.08 -7.25
N LYS A 112 0.28 3.34 -7.71
CA LYS A 112 -0.87 3.68 -6.84
C LYS A 112 -1.94 2.57 -6.75
N TYR A 113 -1.75 1.45 -7.42
CA TYR A 113 -2.65 0.30 -7.37
C TYR A 113 -1.90 -0.97 -6.98
N ALA A 114 -2.61 -1.93 -6.39
CA ALA A 114 -2.03 -3.20 -5.99
C ALA A 114 -1.69 -4.13 -7.17
N ASN A 115 -2.22 -3.86 -8.37
CA ASN A 115 -1.94 -4.63 -9.59
C ASN A 115 -0.44 -4.73 -9.91
N TRP A 116 0.34 -3.68 -9.59
CA TRP A 116 1.79 -3.71 -9.75
C TRP A 116 2.47 -4.79 -8.90
N PHE A 117 1.89 -5.12 -7.75
CA PHE A 117 2.42 -6.12 -6.81
C PHE A 117 1.79 -7.52 -7.00
N SER A 118 1.06 -7.75 -8.09
CA SER A 118 0.40 -9.04 -8.33
C SER A 118 1.41 -10.16 -8.61
N PHE A 119 1.18 -11.32 -8.00
CA PHE A 119 1.97 -12.53 -8.28
C PHE A 119 1.60 -13.10 -9.64
N TYR A 120 2.62 -13.50 -10.38
CA TYR A 120 2.45 -14.27 -11.60
C TYR A 120 2.11 -15.73 -11.27
N PRO A 121 1.12 -16.34 -11.95
CA PRO A 121 0.59 -17.65 -11.55
C PRO A 121 1.46 -18.84 -11.94
N TRP A 122 2.32 -18.70 -12.96
CA TRP A 122 3.22 -19.77 -13.40
C TRP A 122 4.62 -19.54 -12.86
N LEU A 123 5.12 -20.47 -12.04
CA LEU A 123 6.40 -20.37 -11.36
C LEU A 123 7.30 -21.53 -11.78
N VAL A 124 8.62 -21.40 -11.65
CA VAL A 124 9.50 -22.56 -11.79
C VAL A 124 9.30 -23.51 -10.60
N ASP A 125 9.35 -24.82 -10.84
CA ASP A 125 9.23 -25.81 -9.76
C ASP A 125 10.47 -25.80 -8.83
N SER A 126 10.38 -26.51 -7.71
CA SER A 126 11.46 -26.57 -6.71
C SER A 126 12.76 -27.20 -7.21
N LYS A 127 12.75 -27.84 -8.39
CA LYS A 127 13.92 -28.43 -9.04
C LYS A 127 14.37 -27.62 -10.26
N TYR A 128 13.71 -26.49 -10.54
CA TYR A 128 13.88 -25.68 -11.74
C TYR A 128 13.76 -26.50 -13.04
N GLY A 129 12.95 -27.55 -13.05
CA GLY A 129 12.79 -28.46 -14.20
C GLY A 129 11.69 -28.03 -15.17
N GLY A 130 10.61 -27.46 -14.64
CA GLY A 130 9.46 -27.00 -15.42
C GLY A 130 8.72 -25.87 -14.72
N LEU A 131 7.61 -25.46 -15.33
CA LEU A 131 6.68 -24.50 -14.76
C LEU A 131 5.53 -25.20 -14.07
N VAL A 132 5.15 -24.69 -12.91
CA VAL A 132 3.99 -25.13 -12.14
C VAL A 132 3.06 -23.96 -11.90
N MET A 133 1.77 -24.22 -12.01
CA MET A 133 0.72 -23.32 -11.56
C MET A 133 -0.16 -24.08 -10.59
N GLN A 134 -0.38 -23.51 -9.40
CA GLN A 134 -1.32 -24.05 -8.42
C GLN A 134 -2.38 -22.99 -8.15
N SER A 135 -3.59 -23.24 -8.63
CA SER A 135 -4.75 -22.37 -8.41
C SER A 135 -5.93 -23.19 -7.90
N MET A 136 -6.97 -22.52 -7.41
CA MET A 136 -8.22 -23.16 -7.02
C MET A 136 -8.97 -23.80 -8.20
N VAL A 137 -8.64 -23.41 -9.44
CA VAL A 137 -9.26 -23.95 -10.66
C VAL A 137 -8.57 -25.23 -11.10
N GLN A 138 -7.23 -25.20 -11.18
CA GLN A 138 -6.43 -26.32 -11.69
C GLN A 138 -4.97 -26.22 -11.24
N THR A 139 -4.33 -27.39 -11.11
CA THR A 139 -2.88 -27.54 -11.10
C THR A 139 -2.38 -27.83 -12.51
N GLY A 140 -1.44 -27.01 -13.00
CA GLY A 140 -0.84 -27.14 -14.33
C GLY A 140 0.66 -27.38 -14.24
N TRP A 141 1.20 -28.10 -15.23
CA TRP A 141 2.63 -28.21 -15.50
C TRP A 141 2.91 -27.83 -16.95
N HIS A 142 4.02 -27.13 -17.20
CA HIS A 142 4.42 -26.77 -18.56
C HIS A 142 5.96 -26.68 -18.70
N GLU A 143 6.45 -26.77 -19.93
CA GLU A 143 7.85 -26.48 -20.24
C GLU A 143 8.15 -24.98 -20.16
N VAL A 144 9.28 -24.60 -19.56
CA VAL A 144 9.71 -23.20 -19.45
C VAL A 144 9.91 -22.54 -20.81
N ARG A 145 10.46 -23.24 -21.80
CA ARG A 145 10.72 -22.67 -23.15
C ARG A 145 9.49 -22.14 -23.87
N ALA A 146 8.30 -22.62 -23.49
CA ALA A 146 7.04 -22.27 -24.11
C ALA A 146 6.34 -21.08 -23.42
N ILE A 147 6.84 -20.62 -22.28
CA ILE A 147 6.23 -19.48 -21.58
C ILE A 147 6.34 -18.21 -22.41
N LYS A 148 5.26 -17.46 -22.40
CA LYS A 148 5.19 -16.07 -22.86
C LYS A 148 4.71 -15.26 -21.67
N GLY A 149 5.64 -14.93 -20.77
CA GLY A 149 5.34 -14.15 -19.58
C GLY A 149 4.85 -12.77 -20.00
N GLN A 150 3.76 -12.29 -19.43
CA GLN A 150 3.20 -10.99 -19.79
C GLN A 150 2.90 -10.15 -18.55
N THR A 151 3.11 -8.85 -18.67
CA THR A 151 2.56 -7.87 -17.74
C THR A 151 1.05 -7.78 -17.88
N SER A 152 0.39 -7.22 -16.88
CA SER A 152 -1.04 -6.98 -16.92
C SER A 152 -1.36 -5.83 -17.91
N PRO A 153 -2.20 -6.05 -18.94
CA PRO A 153 -2.43 -5.08 -20.03
C PRO A 153 -3.18 -3.79 -19.64
N GLY A 154 -3.53 -3.64 -18.35
CA GLY A 154 -4.18 -2.44 -17.81
C GLY A 154 -3.22 -1.50 -17.05
N ILE A 155 -1.95 -1.88 -16.87
CA ILE A 155 -0.96 -1.08 -16.17
C ILE A 155 0.41 -1.16 -16.84
N PRO A 156 1.16 -0.04 -16.92
CA PRO A 156 2.52 -0.07 -17.45
C PRO A 156 3.47 -0.76 -16.46
N HIS A 157 4.49 -1.45 -16.99
CA HIS A 157 5.62 -1.89 -16.18
C HIS A 157 6.34 -0.67 -15.59
N MET A 158 6.66 -0.71 -14.30
CA MET A 158 7.29 0.41 -13.60
C MET A 158 8.38 -0.04 -12.65
N ALA A 159 9.43 0.78 -12.53
CA ALA A 159 10.41 0.67 -11.46
C ALA A 159 9.87 1.33 -10.17
N LEU A 160 10.11 0.69 -9.03
CA LEU A 160 9.84 1.23 -7.70
C LEU A 160 11.15 1.73 -7.10
N PRO A 161 11.38 3.06 -7.10
CA PRO A 161 12.54 3.63 -6.42
C PRO A 161 12.33 3.61 -4.91
N ALA A 162 13.42 3.49 -4.15
CA ALA A 162 13.37 3.36 -2.69
C ALA A 162 12.81 4.58 -1.96
N ASN A 163 12.85 5.76 -2.57
CA ASN A 163 12.24 6.98 -2.02
C ASN A 163 10.71 7.01 -2.15
N MET A 164 10.10 6.05 -2.85
CA MET A 164 8.65 5.90 -2.97
C MET A 164 8.08 4.86 -2.01
N VAL A 165 8.90 4.31 -1.14
CA VAL A 165 8.51 3.38 -0.07
C VAL A 165 8.51 4.12 1.27
N ASP A 166 7.40 4.12 1.99
CA ASP A 166 7.28 4.75 3.32
C ASP A 166 8.24 4.08 4.31
N LYS A 167 9.38 4.74 4.53
CA LYS A 167 10.49 4.26 5.38
C LYS A 167 10.13 4.22 6.87
N ALA A 168 9.07 4.92 7.29
CA ALA A 168 8.58 4.82 8.65
C ALA A 168 7.63 3.63 8.84
N LEU A 169 6.80 3.34 7.83
CA LEU A 169 5.80 2.28 7.91
C LEU A 169 6.39 0.89 7.61
N LEU A 170 7.19 0.76 6.55
CA LEU A 170 7.62 -0.56 6.07
C LEU A 170 8.39 -1.36 7.13
N PRO A 171 9.41 -0.82 7.82
CA PRO A 171 10.15 -1.60 8.82
C PRO A 171 9.23 -2.10 9.94
N ALA A 172 8.33 -1.26 10.44
CA ALA A 172 7.36 -1.64 11.45
C ALA A 172 6.43 -2.76 10.95
N LEU A 173 5.95 -2.71 9.70
CA LEU A 173 5.15 -3.79 9.13
C LEU A 173 5.94 -5.10 8.99
N LEU A 174 7.20 -5.03 8.55
CA LEU A 174 8.06 -6.21 8.40
C LEU A 174 8.41 -6.85 9.74
N GLU A 175 8.62 -6.07 10.80
CA GLU A 175 8.78 -6.59 12.16
C GLU A 175 7.53 -7.35 12.63
N ARG A 176 6.34 -6.79 12.40
CA ARG A 176 5.07 -7.48 12.71
C ARG A 176 4.87 -8.71 11.82
N TRP A 177 5.38 -8.69 10.59
CA TRP A 177 5.34 -9.84 9.68
C TRP A 177 6.11 -11.02 10.24
N VAL A 178 7.35 -10.79 10.72
CA VAL A 178 8.14 -11.82 11.41
C VAL A 178 7.41 -12.32 12.65
N ALA A 179 6.82 -11.42 13.46
CA ALA A 179 6.06 -11.82 14.64
C ALA A 179 4.82 -12.68 14.29
N ARG A 180 4.15 -12.40 13.16
CA ARG A 180 2.98 -13.15 12.69
C ARG A 180 3.34 -14.53 12.14
N PHE A 181 4.28 -14.58 11.22
CA PHE A 181 4.54 -15.78 10.42
C PHE A 181 5.72 -16.58 10.93
N GLY A 182 6.58 -15.96 11.75
CA GLY A 182 7.70 -16.64 12.39
C GLY A 182 7.32 -17.33 13.71
N SER A 183 6.15 -17.03 14.27
CA SER A 183 5.64 -17.63 15.52
C SER A 183 4.58 -18.70 15.24
N ALA A 184 4.61 -19.79 16.00
CA ALA A 184 3.55 -20.80 15.99
C ALA A 184 2.24 -20.28 16.62
N ASN A 185 2.32 -19.29 17.51
CA ASN A 185 1.18 -18.70 18.22
C ASN A 185 1.17 -17.17 18.05
N PRO A 186 0.83 -16.67 16.86
CA PRO A 186 0.81 -15.24 16.61
C PRO A 186 -0.28 -14.52 17.42
N SER A 187 -0.01 -13.26 17.79
CA SER A 187 -0.98 -12.47 18.53
C SER A 187 -2.25 -12.19 17.70
N LYS A 188 -3.38 -11.97 18.36
CA LYS A 188 -4.61 -11.51 17.69
C LYS A 188 -4.36 -10.20 16.93
N LYS A 189 -3.51 -9.31 17.48
CA LYS A 189 -3.15 -8.03 16.87
C LYS A 189 -2.41 -8.24 15.55
N ASP A 190 -1.44 -9.14 15.50
CA ASP A 190 -0.70 -9.47 14.27
C ASP A 190 -1.58 -10.15 13.23
N THR A 191 -2.42 -11.07 13.69
CA THR A 191 -3.41 -11.74 12.83
C THR A 191 -4.35 -10.72 12.18
N SER A 192 -4.85 -9.77 12.97
CA SER A 192 -5.76 -8.73 12.49
C SER A 192 -5.04 -7.78 11.53
N LEU A 193 -3.79 -7.40 11.81
CA LEU A 193 -2.98 -6.57 10.92
C LEU A 193 -2.84 -7.18 9.53
N PHE A 194 -2.43 -8.44 9.40
CA PHE A 194 -2.21 -9.05 8.08
C PHE A 194 -3.52 -9.40 7.36
N ARG A 195 -4.60 -9.71 8.08
CA ARG A 195 -5.94 -9.78 7.49
C ARG A 195 -6.40 -8.43 6.94
N SER A 196 -6.12 -7.36 7.68
CA SER A 196 -6.43 -5.99 7.27
C SER A 196 -5.62 -5.58 6.05
N LEU A 197 -4.31 -5.85 6.03
CA LEU A 197 -3.42 -5.57 4.91
C LEU A 197 -3.85 -6.33 3.64
N ASN A 198 -4.25 -7.59 3.78
CA ASN A 198 -4.78 -8.39 2.67
C ASN A 198 -6.09 -7.80 2.10
N MET A 199 -6.98 -7.35 2.98
CA MET A 199 -8.22 -6.65 2.59
C MET A 199 -7.91 -5.32 1.90
N ALA A 200 -6.99 -4.53 2.45
CA ALA A 200 -6.54 -3.27 1.87
C ALA A 200 -5.86 -3.44 0.51
N LEU A 201 -5.06 -4.50 0.32
CA LEU A 201 -4.49 -4.84 -0.99
C LEU A 201 -5.60 -5.07 -2.02
N SER A 202 -6.62 -5.86 -1.65
CA SER A 202 -7.78 -6.12 -2.53
C SER A 202 -8.55 -4.83 -2.84
N ALA A 203 -8.73 -3.97 -1.84
CA ALA A 203 -9.38 -2.67 -2.00
C ALA A 203 -8.58 -1.70 -2.89
N ALA A 204 -7.24 -1.83 -2.88
CA ALA A 204 -6.30 -1.02 -3.66
C ALA A 204 -6.06 -1.53 -5.08
N MET A 205 -6.70 -2.63 -5.51
CA MET A 205 -6.68 -3.05 -6.91
C MET A 205 -7.34 -1.99 -7.78
N LEU A 206 -6.89 -1.88 -9.02
CA LEU A 206 -7.48 -1.04 -10.05
C LEU A 206 -8.97 -1.45 -10.20
N PRO A 207 -9.93 -0.56 -9.85
CA PRO A 207 -11.35 -0.96 -9.75
C PRO A 207 -11.94 -1.43 -11.08
N GLY A 208 -11.43 -0.90 -12.18
CA GLY A 208 -11.77 -1.29 -13.55
C GLY A 208 -10.80 -0.65 -14.53
N ASN A 209 -10.78 -1.17 -15.76
CA ASN A 209 -10.03 -0.56 -16.87
C ASN A 209 -10.90 0.52 -17.53
N VAL A 210 -11.12 0.40 -18.85
CA VAL A 210 -11.90 1.37 -19.64
C VAL A 210 -13.40 1.40 -19.29
N GLU A 211 -13.91 0.36 -18.66
CA GLU A 211 -15.34 0.20 -18.33
C GLU A 211 -15.65 0.48 -16.85
N VAL A 212 -14.79 1.21 -16.14
CA VAL A 212 -15.00 1.48 -14.71
C VAL A 212 -16.33 2.21 -14.47
N THR A 213 -17.11 1.67 -13.55
CA THR A 213 -18.42 2.17 -13.14
C THR A 213 -18.37 2.66 -11.69
N ILE A 214 -19.42 3.37 -11.28
CA ILE A 214 -19.59 3.76 -9.87
C ILE A 214 -19.67 2.54 -8.93
N TYR A 215 -20.16 1.39 -9.42
CA TYR A 215 -20.24 0.16 -8.63
C TYR A 215 -18.87 -0.44 -8.34
N ASP A 216 -17.92 -0.32 -9.28
CA ASP A 216 -16.53 -0.75 -9.07
C ASP A 216 -15.87 0.05 -7.94
N LEU A 217 -16.07 1.37 -7.97
CA LEU A 217 -15.58 2.27 -6.92
C LEU A 217 -16.27 2.02 -5.58
N GLY A 218 -17.58 1.76 -5.59
CA GLY A 218 -18.36 1.40 -4.40
C GLY A 218 -17.88 0.10 -3.75
N ARG A 219 -17.58 -0.92 -4.57
CA ARG A 219 -16.97 -2.19 -4.09
C ARG A 219 -15.60 -1.94 -3.47
N SER A 220 -14.74 -1.16 -4.12
CA SER A 220 -13.42 -0.79 -3.56
C SER A 220 -13.57 -0.08 -2.21
N ILE A 221 -14.48 0.89 -2.08
CA ILE A 221 -14.73 1.59 -0.80
C ILE A 221 -15.22 0.63 0.28
N ALA A 222 -16.10 -0.32 -0.07
CA ALA A 222 -16.58 -1.31 0.89
C ALA A 222 -15.45 -2.23 1.41
N LEU A 223 -14.51 -2.62 0.54
CA LEU A 223 -13.32 -3.37 0.94
C LEU A 223 -12.40 -2.51 1.82
N TRP A 224 -12.21 -1.23 1.49
CA TRP A 224 -11.45 -0.32 2.36
C TRP A 224 -12.08 -0.20 3.74
N VAL A 225 -13.39 0.02 3.84
CA VAL A 225 -14.12 0.06 5.13
C VAL A 225 -13.88 -1.22 5.93
N SER A 226 -13.94 -2.38 5.27
CA SER A 226 -13.66 -3.66 5.91
C SER A 226 -12.21 -3.76 6.40
N ALA A 227 -11.23 -3.22 5.66
CA ALA A 227 -9.84 -3.18 6.12
C ALA A 227 -9.70 -2.38 7.43
N PHE A 228 -10.31 -1.19 7.53
CA PHE A 228 -10.30 -0.43 8.79
C PHE A 228 -10.96 -1.19 9.93
N GLU A 229 -12.12 -1.80 9.70
CA GLU A 229 -12.86 -2.53 10.71
C GLU A 229 -12.04 -3.71 11.26
N ILE A 230 -11.29 -4.43 10.41
CA ILE A 230 -10.42 -5.53 10.85
C ILE A 230 -9.32 -5.07 11.81
N LEU A 231 -8.83 -3.82 11.73
CA LEU A 231 -7.85 -3.28 12.69
C LEU A 231 -8.43 -3.08 14.09
N THR A 232 -9.74 -3.13 14.26
CA THR A 232 -10.42 -2.86 15.53
C THR A 232 -10.92 -4.15 16.19
N PRO A 233 -11.18 -4.15 17.52
CA PRO A 233 -11.57 -5.35 18.23
C PRO A 233 -12.89 -5.98 17.76
N ASN A 234 -13.90 -5.15 17.47
CA ASN A 234 -15.25 -5.60 17.10
C ASN A 234 -15.69 -5.18 15.69
N GLY A 235 -14.86 -4.42 14.96
CA GLY A 235 -15.17 -4.04 13.58
C GLY A 235 -16.29 -3.01 13.47
N THR A 236 -16.41 -2.12 14.45
CA THR A 236 -17.48 -1.10 14.45
C THR A 236 -16.97 0.25 13.92
N CYS A 237 -17.86 1.02 13.29
CA CYS A 237 -17.55 2.37 12.81
C CYS A 237 -17.02 3.28 13.94
N GLU A 238 -17.59 3.18 15.14
CA GLU A 238 -17.16 3.96 16.31
C GLU A 238 -15.75 3.58 16.80
N GLU A 239 -15.36 2.31 16.71
CA GLU A 239 -13.99 1.90 17.04
C GLU A 239 -12.98 2.41 16.01
N VAL A 240 -13.36 2.46 14.74
CA VAL A 240 -12.50 3.07 13.70
C VAL A 240 -12.38 4.58 13.91
N TYR A 241 -13.46 5.26 14.32
CA TYR A 241 -13.40 6.65 14.72
C TYR A 241 -12.36 6.86 15.83
N LYS A 242 -12.45 6.08 16.91
CA LYS A 242 -11.47 6.13 18.01
C LYS A 242 -10.04 5.86 17.55
N LEU A 243 -9.84 4.91 16.63
CA LEU A 243 -8.53 4.61 16.07
C LEU A 243 -7.96 5.84 15.33
N LEU A 244 -8.74 6.47 14.46
CA LEU A 244 -8.31 7.67 13.71
C LEU A 244 -8.13 8.91 14.61
N GLU A 245 -8.92 9.03 15.68
CA GLU A 245 -8.75 10.09 16.68
C GLU A 245 -7.48 9.90 17.52
N SER A 246 -7.00 8.66 17.68
CA SER A 246 -5.75 8.39 18.41
C SER A 246 -4.48 8.69 17.60
N THR A 247 -4.61 8.91 16.29
CA THR A 247 -3.51 9.33 15.43
C THR A 247 -3.05 10.75 15.80
N LYS A 248 -1.74 10.96 15.98
CA LYS A 248 -1.16 12.30 16.13
C LYS A 248 -1.11 13.00 14.76
N TRP A 249 -2.01 13.95 14.55
CA TRP A 249 -2.08 14.78 13.34
C TRP A 249 -1.17 16.02 13.48
N ASN A 250 -0.36 16.29 12.46
CA ASN A 250 0.56 17.43 12.43
C ASN A 250 -0.06 18.69 11.80
N LEU A 251 -1.08 18.52 10.97
CA LEU A 251 -1.80 19.62 10.31
C LEU A 251 -3.15 19.88 10.98
N SER A 252 -3.41 21.15 11.32
CA SER A 252 -4.70 21.61 11.87
C SER A 252 -5.90 21.23 11.01
N ASP A 253 -5.77 21.25 9.68
CA ASP A 253 -6.84 20.83 8.76
C ASP A 253 -7.32 19.39 9.01
N ASN A 254 -6.45 18.52 9.54
CA ASN A 254 -6.79 17.16 9.89
C ASN A 254 -7.15 16.99 11.37
N ALA A 255 -6.66 17.87 12.25
CA ALA A 255 -6.82 17.76 13.70
C ALA A 255 -8.07 18.49 14.25
N ASP A 256 -8.47 19.60 13.64
CA ASP A 256 -9.54 20.46 14.13
C ASP A 256 -10.90 19.72 14.10
N ALA A 257 -11.51 19.59 15.28
CA ALA A 257 -12.79 18.89 15.46
C ALA A 257 -13.98 19.79 15.07
N ILE A 258 -14.20 19.99 13.77
CA ILE A 258 -15.21 20.92 13.23
C ILE A 258 -16.24 20.26 12.31
N TYR A 259 -16.11 18.95 12.03
CA TYR A 259 -16.94 18.22 11.08
C TYR A 259 -18.03 17.39 11.76
N GLU A 260 -19.15 17.22 11.07
CA GLU A 260 -20.30 16.43 11.53
C GLU A 260 -20.25 15.04 10.87
N PRO A 261 -19.82 13.98 11.58
CA PRO A 261 -19.61 12.65 11.00
C PRO A 261 -20.90 11.96 10.56
N HIS A 262 -20.79 10.80 9.91
CA HIS A 262 -21.96 9.99 9.57
C HIS A 262 -22.76 9.60 10.83
N LYS A 263 -24.09 9.65 10.74
CA LYS A 263 -25.03 9.49 11.87
C LYS A 263 -24.92 10.56 12.96
N TYR A 264 -24.35 11.73 12.65
CA TYR A 264 -24.35 12.87 13.55
C TYR A 264 -25.77 13.23 14.01
N LYS A 265 -25.90 13.51 15.31
CA LYS A 265 -27.12 14.06 15.92
C LYS A 265 -26.80 15.41 16.58
N PRO A 266 -27.69 16.41 16.50
CA PRO A 266 -27.51 17.67 17.21
C PRO A 266 -27.20 17.43 18.70
N GLY A 267 -26.15 18.09 19.19
CA GLY A 267 -25.64 17.93 20.56
C GLY A 267 -24.50 16.92 20.72
N GLN A 268 -24.15 16.16 19.67
CA GLN A 268 -22.93 15.35 19.65
C GLN A 268 -21.68 16.21 19.36
N PRO A 269 -20.50 15.82 19.86
CA PRO A 269 -19.26 16.51 19.55
C PRO A 269 -18.95 16.42 18.05
N LYS A 270 -18.46 17.53 17.50
CA LYS A 270 -17.85 17.55 16.17
C LYS A 270 -16.55 16.73 16.19
N ARG A 271 -16.15 16.26 15.02
CA ARG A 271 -15.02 15.34 14.84
C ARG A 271 -13.99 15.89 13.85
N PRO A 272 -12.74 15.40 13.88
CA PRO A 272 -11.71 15.77 12.92
C PRO A 272 -12.02 15.31 11.48
N LEU A 273 -11.38 15.93 10.49
CA LEU A 273 -11.60 15.64 9.06
C LEU A 273 -11.46 14.14 8.70
N PRO A 274 -10.44 13.41 9.18
CA PRO A 274 -10.26 11.99 8.87
C PRO A 274 -11.44 11.11 9.33
N VAL A 275 -12.01 11.41 10.49
CA VAL A 275 -13.17 10.71 11.06
C VAL A 275 -14.41 10.93 10.20
N TRP A 276 -14.62 12.17 9.78
CA TRP A 276 -15.71 12.51 8.87
C TRP A 276 -15.58 11.81 7.52
N LEU A 277 -14.38 11.79 6.92
CA LEU A 277 -14.13 11.08 5.67
C LEU A 277 -14.41 9.58 5.78
N TYR A 278 -13.92 8.93 6.84
CA TYR A 278 -14.24 7.52 7.08
C TYR A 278 -15.74 7.31 7.30
N GLY A 279 -16.43 8.24 7.96
CA GLY A 279 -17.89 8.24 8.06
C GLY A 279 -18.59 8.26 6.69
N ALA A 280 -18.11 9.09 5.76
CA ALA A 280 -18.60 9.12 4.39
C ALA A 280 -18.35 7.78 3.66
N MET A 281 -17.19 7.15 3.89
CA MET A 281 -16.88 5.81 3.35
C MET A 281 -17.83 4.74 3.91
N ASN A 282 -18.06 4.73 5.23
CA ASN A 282 -18.97 3.78 5.87
C ASN A 282 -20.42 3.94 5.37
N HIS A 283 -20.86 5.19 5.18
CA HIS A 283 -22.17 5.48 4.58
C HIS A 283 -22.26 4.94 3.14
N ALA A 284 -21.27 5.25 2.30
CA ALA A 284 -21.22 4.75 0.94
C ALA A 284 -21.22 3.22 0.89
N ARG A 285 -20.41 2.55 1.72
CA ARG A 285 -20.40 1.08 1.84
C ARG A 285 -21.80 0.51 2.12
N ASN A 286 -22.58 1.14 2.98
CA ASN A 286 -23.95 0.69 3.25
C ASN A 286 -24.86 0.87 2.02
N ASP A 287 -24.72 1.98 1.30
CA ASP A 287 -25.51 2.23 0.08
C ASP A 287 -25.21 1.21 -1.03
N PHE A 288 -23.91 0.93 -1.28
CA PHE A 288 -23.49 0.02 -2.35
C PHE A 288 -23.71 -1.47 -2.05
N LEU A 289 -23.67 -1.90 -0.79
CA LEU A 289 -23.76 -3.33 -0.44
C LEU A 289 -25.17 -3.81 -0.10
N HIS A 290 -26.10 -2.92 0.27
CA HIS A 290 -27.42 -3.31 0.76
C HIS A 290 -28.55 -3.11 -0.25
N GLY A 291 -28.23 -2.79 -1.51
CA GLY A 291 -29.23 -2.60 -2.57
C GLY A 291 -30.04 -1.32 -2.42
N ASN A 292 -29.52 -0.32 -1.69
CA ASN A 292 -30.14 0.99 -1.60
C ASN A 292 -30.07 1.70 -2.97
N PRO A 293 -31.01 2.61 -3.28
CA PRO A 293 -30.85 3.52 -4.42
C PRO A 293 -29.53 4.30 -4.32
N ILE A 294 -28.75 4.28 -5.39
CA ILE A 294 -27.43 4.92 -5.41
C ILE A 294 -27.52 6.27 -6.11
N ASP A 295 -27.27 7.32 -5.34
CA ASP A 295 -27.07 8.67 -5.86
C ASP A 295 -25.79 8.74 -6.72
N PRO A 296 -25.83 9.23 -7.97
CA PRO A 296 -24.63 9.40 -8.81
C PRO A 296 -23.52 10.24 -8.16
N MET A 297 -23.86 11.13 -7.22
CA MET A 297 -22.91 11.96 -6.48
C MET A 297 -22.44 11.31 -5.17
N ARG A 298 -22.81 10.05 -4.88
CA ARG A 298 -22.51 9.39 -3.60
C ARG A 298 -21.04 9.31 -3.26
N LEU A 299 -20.21 9.18 -4.28
CA LEU A 299 -18.77 9.10 -4.12
C LEU A 299 -18.09 10.46 -4.32
N ILE A 300 -18.83 11.56 -4.37
CA ILE A 300 -18.28 12.92 -4.49
C ILE A 300 -18.37 13.62 -3.14
N VAL A 301 -17.22 14.04 -2.63
CA VAL A 301 -17.09 14.65 -1.31
C VAL A 301 -17.19 16.17 -1.41
N ALA A 302 -18.18 16.77 -0.75
CA ALA A 302 -18.28 18.23 -0.59
C ALA A 302 -17.39 18.71 0.58
N PRO A 303 -16.83 19.94 0.54
CA PRO A 303 -17.03 20.97 -0.47
C PRO A 303 -16.10 20.85 -1.69
N GLY A 304 -15.02 20.07 -1.62
CA GLY A 304 -14.02 20.02 -2.69
C GLY A 304 -14.47 19.36 -4.00
N LYS A 305 -15.63 18.71 -4.01
CA LYS A 305 -16.18 17.95 -5.15
C LYS A 305 -15.20 16.90 -5.67
N ARG A 306 -14.47 16.27 -4.76
CA ARG A 306 -13.44 15.27 -5.09
C ARG A 306 -13.97 13.85 -4.89
N PRO A 307 -13.53 12.89 -5.72
CA PRO A 307 -13.94 11.50 -5.54
C PRO A 307 -13.42 10.91 -4.21
N LEU A 308 -14.31 10.29 -3.44
CA LEU A 308 -14.06 9.75 -2.10
C LEU A 308 -12.98 8.66 -2.08
N HIS A 309 -12.98 7.79 -3.09
CA HIS A 309 -12.05 6.65 -3.17
C HIS A 309 -10.56 7.07 -3.23
N LEU A 310 -10.26 8.30 -3.65
CA LEU A 310 -8.89 8.81 -3.72
C LEU A 310 -8.25 8.98 -2.33
N TYR A 311 -9.06 9.01 -1.28
CA TYR A 311 -8.63 9.27 0.10
C TYR A 311 -8.49 8.00 0.94
N SER A 312 -9.02 6.87 0.47
CA SER A 312 -9.14 5.64 1.28
C SER A 312 -7.78 5.07 1.69
N ALA A 313 -6.84 4.96 0.75
CA ALA A 313 -5.48 4.47 1.04
C ALA A 313 -4.70 5.40 1.99
N LEU A 314 -4.90 6.72 1.85
CA LEU A 314 -4.27 7.73 2.72
C LEU A 314 -4.73 7.59 4.17
N LEU A 315 -6.05 7.50 4.37
CA LEU A 315 -6.63 7.30 5.69
C LEU A 315 -6.18 5.97 6.29
N TYR A 316 -6.07 4.92 5.48
CA TYR A 316 -5.65 3.60 5.94
C TYR A 316 -4.22 3.62 6.45
N ARG A 317 -3.30 4.33 5.77
CA ARG A 317 -1.95 4.56 6.28
C ARG A 317 -1.99 5.22 7.67
N MET A 318 -2.79 6.26 7.85
CA MET A 318 -2.89 6.96 9.14
C MET A 318 -3.51 6.09 10.25
N ALA A 319 -4.44 5.19 9.89
CA ALA A 319 -4.94 4.18 10.81
C ALA A 319 -3.85 3.16 11.19
N LEU A 320 -2.98 2.75 10.26
CA LEU A 320 -1.81 1.92 10.56
C LEU A 320 -0.82 2.63 11.48
N THR A 321 -0.62 3.95 11.32
CA THR A 321 0.19 4.77 12.24
C THR A 321 -0.31 4.65 13.68
N ALA A 322 -1.62 4.81 13.91
CA ALA A 322 -2.20 4.66 15.24
C ALA A 322 -2.17 3.20 15.72
N PHE A 323 -2.52 2.24 14.87
CA PHE A 323 -2.57 0.83 15.24
C PHE A 323 -1.20 0.28 15.68
N LEU A 324 -0.14 0.68 14.97
CA LEU A 324 1.24 0.28 15.26
C LEU A 324 1.90 1.15 16.34
N ASP A 325 1.24 2.21 16.81
CA ASP A 325 1.83 3.23 17.69
C ASP A 325 3.15 3.79 17.11
N LEU A 326 3.13 4.14 15.81
CA LEU A 326 4.33 4.65 15.15
C LEU A 326 4.68 6.02 15.72
N LYS A 327 5.89 6.10 16.27
CA LYS A 327 6.46 7.34 16.82
C LYS A 327 7.60 7.81 15.91
N PRO A 328 7.82 9.13 15.83
CA PRO A 328 9.05 9.64 15.26
C PRO A 328 10.24 8.99 15.99
N PRO A 329 11.24 8.46 15.27
CA PRO A 329 12.42 7.91 15.90
C PRO A 329 13.12 9.00 16.73
N PRO A 330 13.76 8.66 17.87
CA PRO A 330 14.53 9.64 18.61
C PRO A 330 15.59 10.27 17.69
N GLN A 331 15.77 11.58 17.81
CA GLN A 331 16.81 12.30 17.07
C GLN A 331 18.17 11.95 17.66
N VAL A 332 18.79 10.90 17.12
CA VAL A 332 20.16 10.50 17.46
C VAL A 332 21.09 11.09 16.40
N LYS A 333 21.93 12.03 16.80
CA LYS A 333 22.97 12.64 15.97
C LYS A 333 24.06 11.61 15.66
N LYS A 334 24.42 11.41 14.40
CA LYS A 334 25.56 10.57 14.01
C LYS A 334 26.88 11.32 14.22
N ASP A 335 27.97 10.58 14.43
CA ASP A 335 29.30 11.19 14.55
C ASP A 335 29.64 11.99 13.29
N GLY A 336 29.96 13.28 13.48
CA GLY A 336 30.26 14.23 12.39
C GLY A 336 29.04 14.84 11.68
N GLU A 337 27.81 14.45 12.05
CA GLU A 337 26.57 15.05 11.51
C GLU A 337 26.33 16.42 12.17
N SER A 338 25.84 17.44 11.44
CA SER A 338 25.41 18.69 12.06
C SER A 338 24.00 18.55 12.69
N ASP A 339 23.58 19.52 13.50
CA ASP A 339 22.21 19.54 14.04
C ASP A 339 21.18 19.73 12.91
N TYR A 340 21.55 20.48 11.86
CA TYR A 340 20.75 20.64 10.66
C TYR A 340 20.58 19.32 9.91
N ASP A 341 21.67 18.57 9.71
CA ASP A 341 21.63 17.28 9.02
C ASP A 341 20.79 16.25 9.80
N THR A 342 20.94 16.23 11.13
CA THR A 342 20.14 15.36 12.02
C THR A 342 18.65 15.70 11.91
N HIS A 343 18.30 16.99 11.93
CA HIS A 343 16.92 17.45 11.77
C HIS A 343 16.38 17.09 10.37
N TRP A 344 17.17 17.33 9.32
CA TRP A 344 16.77 17.07 7.94
C TRP A 344 16.55 15.57 7.68
N ARG A 345 17.44 14.72 8.20
CA ARG A 345 17.28 13.26 8.16
C ARG A 345 16.04 12.80 8.89
N HIS A 346 15.81 13.25 10.12
CA HIS A 346 14.61 12.91 10.89
C HIS A 346 13.32 13.35 10.18
N MET A 347 13.32 14.55 9.59
CA MET A 347 12.22 15.04 8.75
C MET A 347 12.00 14.14 7.54
N HIS A 348 13.05 13.71 6.83
CA HIS A 348 12.95 12.87 5.64
C HIS A 348 12.57 11.40 5.93
N GLU A 349 13.05 10.84 7.04
CA GLU A 349 12.82 9.43 7.39
C GLU A 349 11.42 9.17 7.94
N PHE A 350 10.84 10.13 8.69
CA PHE A 350 9.52 9.96 9.31
C PHE A 350 8.53 11.08 8.95
N GLY A 351 8.91 12.33 9.18
CA GLY A 351 8.01 13.48 9.07
C GLY A 351 7.47 13.71 7.66
N TRP A 352 8.25 13.37 6.64
CA TRP A 352 7.95 13.64 5.24
C TRP A 352 6.76 12.82 4.74
N TYR A 353 6.77 11.50 4.96
CA TYR A 353 5.68 10.63 4.51
C TYR A 353 4.36 11.00 5.16
N GLN A 354 4.36 11.18 6.48
CA GLN A 354 3.16 11.58 7.21
C GLN A 354 2.66 12.95 6.75
N SER A 355 3.53 13.96 6.67
CA SER A 355 3.13 15.32 6.26
C SER A 355 2.58 15.35 4.84
N ASN A 356 3.14 14.54 3.93
CA ASN A 356 2.61 14.40 2.57
C ASN A 356 1.21 13.78 2.58
N ILE A 357 1.00 12.72 3.35
CA ILE A 357 -0.31 12.05 3.44
C ILE A 357 -1.34 12.96 4.09
N GLU A 358 -0.99 13.66 5.18
CA GLU A 358 -1.86 14.63 5.84
C GLU A 358 -2.24 15.79 4.92
N ALA A 359 -1.26 16.37 4.21
CA ALA A 359 -1.53 17.44 3.26
C ALA A 359 -2.38 16.95 2.07
N ALA A 360 -2.22 15.69 1.66
CA ALA A 360 -3.05 15.07 0.64
C ALA A 360 -4.49 14.87 1.11
N ILE A 361 -4.72 14.41 2.35
CA ILE A 361 -6.06 14.27 2.94
C ILE A 361 -6.75 15.64 2.99
N ALA A 362 -6.04 16.67 3.45
CA ALA A 362 -6.56 18.04 3.53
C ALA A 362 -7.00 18.60 2.16
N THR A 363 -6.52 18.05 1.03
CA THR A 363 -7.00 18.50 -0.29
C THR A 363 -8.49 18.32 -0.52
N VAL A 364 -9.16 17.45 0.26
CA VAL A 364 -10.59 17.14 0.09
C VAL A 364 -11.52 18.34 0.30
N ILE A 365 -11.08 19.36 1.04
CA ILE A 365 -11.86 20.57 1.32
C ILE A 365 -11.71 21.63 0.21
N PHE A 366 -10.89 21.36 -0.81
CA PHE A 366 -10.64 22.24 -1.94
C PHE A 366 -11.01 21.54 -3.24
N THR A 367 -11.55 22.30 -4.19
CA THR A 367 -11.57 21.87 -5.60
C THR A 367 -10.15 21.70 -6.13
N GLN A 368 -10.00 21.04 -7.29
CA GLN A 368 -8.69 20.90 -7.91
C GLN A 368 -8.07 22.26 -8.26
N ASP A 369 -8.87 23.16 -8.81
CA ASP A 369 -8.42 24.49 -9.22
C ASP A 369 -8.07 25.39 -8.04
N GLU A 370 -8.88 25.39 -6.97
CA GLU A 370 -8.56 26.11 -5.73
C GLU A 370 -7.22 25.65 -5.15
N TYR A 371 -6.98 24.33 -5.10
CA TYR A 371 -5.74 23.79 -4.58
C TYR A 371 -4.54 24.11 -5.47
N ARG A 372 -4.69 24.03 -6.80
CA ARG A 372 -3.64 24.41 -7.75
C ARG A 372 -3.28 25.90 -7.61
N ALA A 373 -4.28 26.76 -7.48
CA ALA A 373 -4.06 28.19 -7.31
C ALA A 373 -3.43 28.53 -5.95
N MET A 374 -3.79 27.80 -4.88
CA MET A 374 -3.12 27.88 -3.57
C MET A 374 -1.64 27.51 -3.66
N ARG A 375 -1.29 26.41 -4.35
CA ARG A 375 0.11 26.01 -4.56
C ARG A 375 0.94 27.04 -5.35
N GLN A 376 0.30 27.79 -6.24
CA GLN A 376 0.93 28.87 -7.00
C GLN A 376 1.01 30.21 -6.23
N GLY A 377 0.53 30.25 -4.99
CA GLY A 377 0.50 31.49 -4.17
C GLY A 377 -0.56 32.51 -4.61
N LYS A 378 -1.60 32.09 -5.35
CA LYS A 378 -2.50 33.00 -6.08
C LYS A 378 -3.89 33.25 -5.47
N VAL A 379 -4.23 32.75 -4.26
CA VAL A 379 -5.61 32.90 -3.73
C VAL A 379 -5.66 33.22 -2.23
N GLY A 380 -6.31 34.35 -1.90
CA GLY A 380 -6.64 34.74 -0.52
C GLY A 380 -7.82 33.98 0.12
N GLN A 381 -8.80 33.51 -0.66
CA GLN A 381 -9.94 32.71 -0.15
C GLN A 381 -9.62 31.23 0.15
N ALA A 382 -8.73 30.58 -0.62
CA ALA A 382 -8.26 29.23 -0.30
C ALA A 382 -7.50 29.20 1.04
N MET A 383 -6.75 30.27 1.34
CA MET A 383 -6.12 30.49 2.64
C MET A 383 -7.11 30.72 3.80
N MET A 384 -8.39 31.04 3.54
CA MET A 384 -9.41 31.16 4.60
C MET A 384 -9.96 29.79 5.04
N ARG A 385 -10.01 28.80 4.12
CA ARG A 385 -10.44 27.42 4.43
C ARG A 385 -9.27 26.53 4.87
N SER A 386 -8.11 26.76 4.27
CA SER A 386 -6.84 26.14 4.66
C SER A 386 -6.34 26.79 5.93
N ARG A 387 -6.29 26.04 7.02
CA ARG A 387 -5.62 26.48 8.23
C ARG A 387 -4.18 26.00 8.30
N HIS A 388 -3.63 25.35 7.27
CA HIS A 388 -2.26 24.78 7.13
C HIS A 388 -1.24 25.36 8.12
N LYS A 389 -1.40 25.01 9.39
CA LYS A 389 -0.61 25.50 10.51
C LYS A 389 -0.16 24.23 11.21
N PRO A 390 1.14 24.14 11.56
CA PRO A 390 1.58 23.12 12.48
C PRO A 390 0.68 23.18 13.73
N VAL A 391 0.18 22.03 14.17
CA VAL A 391 -0.49 21.95 15.47
C VAL A 391 0.56 22.31 16.53
N SER A 392 0.27 23.33 17.35
CA SER A 392 1.14 23.71 18.47
C SER A 392 1.28 22.50 19.39
N GLN A 393 2.51 22.01 19.58
CA GLN A 393 2.82 20.87 20.43
C GLN A 393 2.58 21.18 21.91
#